data_AF-A0A4Q3DLJ9-F1
#
_entry.id   AF-A0A4Q3DLJ9-F1
#
_cell.length_a   1.000
_cell.length_b   1.000
_cell.length_c   1.000
_cell.angle_alpha   90.00
_cell.angle_beta   90.00
_cell.angle_gamma   90.00
#
_symmetry.space_group_name_H-M   'P 1'
#
loop_
_entity.id
_entity.type
_entity.pdbx_description
1 polymer ?
#
loop_
_entity_poly.entity_id
_entity_poly.type
_entity_poly.pdbx_seq_one_letter_code
_entity_poly.pdbx_strand_id
1 'polypeptide(L)'
;MSLQAQVSVTATGGVPGPTAYPTLKAAFDAINAGTHQLSISIAITGNTTETATAVLNSSGAPANYNSILIKPTGGAARVISGNVAGALIKLNGADNVTIDGSLTAGTRDLTIRNTATSGTPQIIWVASVSASNGATGITVMNCIIEGTAPANRIHAAIMQSSGTTAGNAAEGPNSTNLYANNQIRFAQYAVAMAGPSSTNLDIENTITNNVITDIWYRAIWAGNQFGVLISQNTITGVTGVSGSSTQQSVGIQVANGITDGLIEKNTISNIKISGFWGADGILLNSTSANTNLSVQ
;
A
#
# COMPACT_ATOMS: atom_id res chain seq x y z
N MET A 1 -1.71 -19.94 -26.91
CA MET A 1 -1.50 -20.46 -25.54
C MET A 1 -2.84 -20.35 -24.82
N SER A 2 -3.36 -21.46 -24.29
CA SER A 2 -4.53 -21.40 -23.40
C SER A 2 -4.15 -20.58 -22.17
N LEU A 3 -4.95 -19.57 -21.83
CA LEU A 3 -4.77 -18.75 -20.64
C LEU A 3 -5.09 -19.64 -19.44
N GLN A 4 -4.10 -20.32 -18.86
CA GLN A 4 -4.29 -21.13 -17.66
C GLN A 4 -4.77 -20.22 -16.54
N ALA A 5 -5.79 -20.62 -15.79
CA ALA A 5 -6.25 -19.82 -14.66
C ALA A 5 -5.16 -19.72 -13.59
N GLN A 6 -4.85 -18.49 -13.17
CA GLN A 6 -3.76 -18.16 -12.24
C GLN A 6 -4.29 -17.67 -10.88
N VAL A 7 -5.59 -17.44 -10.80
CA VAL A 7 -6.31 -17.00 -9.61
C VAL A 7 -7.51 -17.92 -9.40
N SER A 8 -7.71 -18.37 -8.17
CA SER A 8 -8.87 -19.18 -7.76
C SER A 8 -9.62 -18.45 -6.65
N VAL A 9 -10.92 -18.24 -6.81
CA VAL A 9 -11.77 -17.54 -5.85
C VAL A 9 -12.77 -18.49 -5.23
N THR A 10 -12.79 -18.55 -3.89
CA THR A 10 -13.80 -19.26 -3.10
C THR A 10 -14.53 -18.25 -2.22
N ALA A 11 -15.84 -18.40 -2.05
CA ALA A 11 -16.68 -17.48 -1.29
C ALA A 11 -17.72 -18.22 -0.44
N THR A 12 -18.25 -17.56 0.60
CA THR A 12 -19.32 -18.12 1.44
C THR A 12 -20.72 -17.69 1.01
N GLY A 13 -20.84 -16.72 0.10
CA GLY A 13 -22.09 -16.30 -0.53
C GLY A 13 -21.93 -16.02 -2.02
N GLY A 14 -23.04 -15.80 -2.72
CA GLY A 14 -23.04 -15.69 -4.18
C GLY A 14 -22.68 -17.03 -4.83
N VAL A 15 -21.72 -17.03 -5.75
CA VAL A 15 -21.11 -18.23 -6.34
C VAL A 15 -19.95 -18.68 -5.45
N PRO A 16 -20.02 -19.84 -4.77
CA PRO A 16 -19.02 -20.22 -3.77
C PRO A 16 -17.66 -20.62 -4.33
N GLY A 17 -17.56 -21.00 -5.61
CA GLY A 17 -16.29 -21.45 -6.21
C GLY A 17 -15.80 -22.82 -5.71
N PRO A 18 -14.54 -23.21 -6.00
CA PRO A 18 -13.50 -22.36 -6.59
C PRO A 18 -13.81 -21.97 -8.04
N THR A 19 -13.85 -20.67 -8.31
CA THR A 19 -13.97 -20.12 -9.67
C THR A 19 -12.62 -19.61 -10.12
N ALA A 20 -12.20 -19.99 -11.32
CA ALA A 20 -10.87 -19.72 -11.82
C ALA A 20 -10.85 -18.47 -12.71
N TYR A 21 -9.92 -17.56 -12.46
CA TYR A 21 -9.71 -16.33 -13.21
C TYR A 21 -8.27 -16.26 -13.75
N PRO A 22 -8.07 -15.66 -14.94
CA PRO A 22 -6.72 -15.49 -15.48
C PRO A 22 -5.86 -14.47 -14.73
N THR A 23 -6.47 -13.47 -14.09
CA THR A 23 -5.77 -12.37 -13.42
C THR A 23 -6.48 -11.95 -12.14
N LEU A 24 -5.80 -11.18 -11.29
CA LEU A 24 -6.41 -10.60 -10.09
C LEU A 24 -7.50 -9.59 -10.46
N LYS A 25 -7.27 -8.79 -11.51
CA LYS A 25 -8.30 -7.87 -12.01
C LYS A 25 -9.59 -8.60 -12.36
N ALA A 26 -9.52 -9.71 -13.09
CA ALA A 26 -10.72 -10.44 -13.49
C ALA A 26 -11.48 -11.00 -12.27
N ALA A 27 -10.77 -11.44 -11.23
CA ALA A 27 -11.37 -11.85 -9.97
C ALA A 27 -12.06 -10.66 -9.26
N PHE A 28 -11.41 -9.49 -9.21
CA PHE A 28 -12.00 -8.28 -8.64
C PHE A 28 -13.22 -7.79 -9.42
N ASP A 29 -13.19 -7.82 -10.75
CA ASP A 29 -14.33 -7.45 -11.59
C ASP A 29 -15.56 -8.33 -11.24
N ALA A 30 -15.35 -9.64 -11.02
CA ALA A 30 -16.43 -10.55 -10.63
C ALA A 30 -16.96 -10.27 -9.21
N ILE A 31 -16.09 -9.94 -8.25
CA ILE A 31 -16.49 -9.55 -6.88
C ILE A 31 -17.29 -8.24 -6.92
N ASN A 32 -16.80 -7.25 -7.67
CA ASN A 32 -17.46 -5.96 -7.85
C ASN A 32 -18.85 -6.12 -8.49
N ALA A 33 -19.02 -7.10 -9.38
CA ALA A 33 -20.31 -7.45 -9.97
C ALA A 33 -21.25 -8.26 -9.04
N GLY A 34 -20.82 -8.56 -7.81
CA GLY A 34 -21.59 -9.32 -6.83
C GLY A 34 -21.59 -10.84 -7.06
N THR A 35 -20.68 -11.36 -7.90
CA THR A 35 -20.60 -12.80 -8.21
C THR A 35 -20.17 -13.60 -7.00
N HIS A 36 -19.17 -13.12 -6.26
CA HIS A 36 -18.66 -13.72 -5.03
C HIS A 36 -19.01 -12.78 -3.87
N GLN A 37 -19.60 -13.32 -2.80
CA GLN A 37 -20.11 -12.50 -1.71
C GLN A 37 -19.69 -13.04 -0.33
N LEU A 38 -19.94 -12.24 0.70
CA LEU A 38 -19.61 -12.50 2.10
C LEU A 38 -18.11 -12.66 2.32
N SER A 39 -17.63 -13.79 2.82
CA SER A 39 -16.21 -14.03 3.07
C SER A 39 -15.58 -14.65 1.84
N ILE A 40 -14.52 -14.04 1.31
CA ILE A 40 -13.92 -14.43 0.04
C ILE A 40 -12.44 -14.72 0.23
N SER A 41 -11.98 -15.84 -0.34
CA SER A 41 -10.58 -16.23 -0.40
C SER A 41 -10.13 -16.26 -1.86
N ILE A 42 -9.08 -15.50 -2.17
CA ILE A 42 -8.44 -15.40 -3.48
C ILE A 42 -7.05 -16.04 -3.38
N ALA A 43 -6.94 -17.24 -3.94
CA ALA A 43 -5.69 -17.96 -4.02
C ALA A 43 -4.97 -17.63 -5.32
N ILE A 44 -3.75 -17.11 -5.23
CA ILE A 44 -2.87 -16.90 -6.38
C ILE A 44 -2.18 -18.24 -6.67
N THR A 45 -2.74 -18.98 -7.63
CA THR A 45 -2.29 -20.34 -8.02
C THR A 45 -1.14 -20.30 -9.02
N GLY A 46 -0.89 -19.16 -9.65
CA GLY A 46 0.28 -18.92 -10.50
C GLY A 46 0.48 -17.43 -10.78
N ASN A 47 1.46 -17.09 -11.62
CA ASN A 47 1.84 -15.69 -11.85
C ASN A 47 0.80 -14.98 -12.72
N THR A 48 0.45 -13.74 -12.39
CA THR A 48 -0.45 -12.91 -13.20
C THR A 48 0.28 -11.74 -13.84
N THR A 49 -0.27 -11.28 -14.97
CA THR A 49 0.10 -10.02 -15.60
C THR A 49 -1.16 -9.18 -15.78
N GLU A 50 -1.29 -8.13 -14.99
CA GLU A 50 -2.37 -7.16 -15.09
C GLU A 50 -2.06 -6.16 -16.21
N THR A 51 -2.98 -6.00 -17.15
CA THR A 51 -2.88 -5.04 -18.27
C THR A 51 -3.57 -3.71 -17.97
N ALA A 52 -4.27 -3.63 -16.84
CA ALA A 52 -4.95 -2.46 -16.31
C ALA A 52 -5.01 -2.59 -14.78
N THR A 53 -5.32 -1.49 -14.08
CA THR A 53 -5.47 -1.52 -12.62
C THR A 53 -6.52 -2.57 -12.19
N ALA A 54 -6.13 -3.45 -11.28
CA ALA A 54 -7.04 -4.32 -10.56
C ALA A 54 -7.73 -3.50 -9.46
N VAL A 55 -8.97 -3.06 -9.71
CA VAL A 55 -9.74 -2.25 -8.76
C VAL A 55 -10.72 -3.13 -7.99
N LEU A 56 -10.62 -3.14 -6.67
CA LEU A 56 -11.66 -3.67 -5.78
C LEU A 56 -12.40 -2.48 -5.17
N ASN A 57 -13.72 -2.42 -5.35
CA ASN A 57 -14.56 -1.35 -4.81
C ASN A 57 -15.04 -1.68 -3.40
N SER A 58 -15.41 -0.64 -2.66
CA SER A 58 -16.12 -0.74 -1.38
C SER A 58 -17.26 -1.75 -1.42
N SER A 59 -17.46 -2.47 -0.32
CA SER A 59 -18.68 -3.25 -0.13
C SER A 59 -19.90 -2.32 -0.15
N GLY A 60 -20.92 -2.67 -0.92
CA GLY A 60 -22.01 -1.79 -1.31
C GLY A 60 -22.49 -2.20 -2.70
N ALA A 61 -23.78 -2.48 -2.83
CA ALA A 61 -24.34 -3.15 -4.00
C ALA A 61 -23.84 -2.55 -5.34
N PRO A 62 -23.37 -3.37 -6.30
CA PRO A 62 -23.49 -4.83 -6.32
C PRO A 62 -22.40 -5.62 -5.58
N ALA A 63 -21.29 -4.98 -5.19
CA ALA A 63 -20.29 -5.62 -4.33
C ALA A 63 -20.89 -5.90 -2.94
N ASN A 64 -20.67 -7.10 -2.41
CA ASN A 64 -21.23 -7.50 -1.11
C ASN A 64 -20.31 -8.51 -0.43
N TYR A 65 -19.27 -8.03 0.23
CA TYR A 65 -18.34 -8.86 0.98
C TYR A 65 -18.14 -8.31 2.40
N ASN A 66 -17.75 -9.18 3.33
CA ASN A 66 -17.40 -8.80 4.71
C ASN A 66 -15.89 -8.88 4.97
N SER A 67 -15.17 -9.69 4.17
CA SER A 67 -13.74 -9.91 4.27
C SER A 67 -13.21 -10.52 2.98
N ILE A 68 -12.00 -10.15 2.62
CA ILE A 68 -11.28 -10.73 1.47
C ILE A 68 -9.87 -11.09 1.92
N LEU A 69 -9.45 -12.34 1.68
CA LEU A 69 -8.06 -12.79 1.85
C LEU A 69 -7.43 -13.07 0.49
N ILE A 70 -6.27 -12.49 0.21
CA ILE A 70 -5.47 -12.71 -1.00
C ILE A 70 -4.13 -13.32 -0.58
N LYS A 71 -3.82 -14.53 -1.06
CA LYS A 71 -2.62 -15.27 -0.64
C LYS A 71 -2.08 -16.19 -1.75
N PRO A 72 -0.75 -16.36 -1.90
CA PRO A 72 -0.19 -17.38 -2.80
C PRO A 72 -0.52 -18.79 -2.33
N THR A 73 -0.58 -19.74 -3.27
CA THR A 73 -0.76 -21.17 -2.97
C THR A 73 0.02 -22.07 -3.93
N GLY A 74 -0.01 -23.39 -3.68
CA GLY A 74 0.60 -24.39 -4.54
C GLY A 74 2.12 -24.56 -4.33
N GLY A 75 2.62 -24.15 -3.16
CA GLY A 75 4.00 -24.44 -2.71
C GLY A 75 5.12 -23.66 -3.39
N ALA A 76 4.82 -22.77 -4.33
CA ALA A 76 5.79 -21.93 -5.03
C ALA A 76 5.45 -20.45 -4.89
N ALA A 77 6.48 -19.62 -4.77
CA ALA A 77 6.33 -18.16 -4.76
C ALA A 77 5.63 -17.66 -6.04
N ARG A 78 4.85 -16.60 -5.91
CA ARG A 78 3.98 -16.05 -6.96
C ARG A 78 4.28 -14.60 -7.23
N VAL A 79 3.97 -14.16 -8.44
CA VAL A 79 4.15 -12.79 -8.89
C VAL A 79 2.84 -12.27 -9.47
N ILE A 80 2.35 -11.16 -8.92
CA ILE A 80 1.35 -10.30 -9.56
C ILE A 80 2.12 -9.14 -10.16
N SER A 81 2.09 -8.99 -11.48
CA SER A 81 2.90 -7.99 -12.18
C SER A 81 2.10 -7.19 -13.18
N GLY A 82 2.60 -6.04 -13.61
CA GLY A 82 2.04 -5.29 -14.72
C GLY A 82 2.92 -4.11 -15.13
N ASN A 83 2.56 -3.50 -16.25
CA ASN A 83 3.09 -2.21 -16.69
C ASN A 83 1.91 -1.24 -16.77
N VAL A 84 1.47 -0.76 -15.61
CA VAL A 84 0.23 0.01 -15.47
C VAL A 84 0.59 1.44 -15.07
N ALA A 85 0.26 2.42 -15.92
CA ALA A 85 0.45 3.86 -15.69
C ALA A 85 -0.57 4.41 -14.66
N GLY A 86 -0.57 3.79 -13.48
CA GLY A 86 -1.48 3.98 -12.35
C GLY A 86 -1.15 2.94 -11.29
N ALA A 87 -2.07 2.68 -10.36
CA ALA A 87 -1.89 1.58 -9.41
C ALA A 87 -1.99 0.22 -10.11
N LEU A 88 -1.16 -0.77 -9.71
CA LEU A 88 -1.36 -2.15 -10.13
C LEU A 88 -2.61 -2.74 -9.45
N ILE A 89 -2.71 -2.53 -8.14
CA ILE A 89 -3.84 -2.90 -7.28
C ILE A 89 -4.40 -1.62 -6.65
N LYS A 90 -5.71 -1.40 -6.78
CA LYS A 90 -6.43 -0.31 -6.10
C LYS A 90 -7.54 -0.87 -5.23
N LEU A 91 -7.51 -0.53 -3.95
CA LEU A 91 -8.53 -0.82 -2.95
C LEU A 91 -9.32 0.47 -2.73
N ASN A 92 -10.45 0.61 -3.43
CA ASN A 92 -11.20 1.85 -3.57
C ASN A 92 -12.38 1.91 -2.59
N GLY A 93 -12.14 2.44 -1.39
CA GLY A 93 -13.07 2.41 -0.25
C GLY A 93 -13.31 0.99 0.26
N ALA A 94 -12.40 0.05 -0.06
CA ALA A 94 -12.54 -1.34 0.33
C ALA A 94 -12.27 -1.53 1.83
N ASP A 95 -13.00 -2.44 2.45
CA ASP A 95 -12.83 -2.76 3.87
C ASP A 95 -12.42 -4.22 4.09
N ASN A 96 -11.72 -4.50 5.19
CA ASN A 96 -11.38 -5.86 5.65
C ASN A 96 -10.70 -6.73 4.58
N VAL A 97 -9.77 -6.15 3.81
CA VAL A 97 -8.98 -6.87 2.80
C VAL A 97 -7.60 -7.16 3.35
N THR A 98 -7.22 -8.43 3.36
CA THR A 98 -5.88 -8.89 3.72
C THR A 98 -5.16 -9.39 2.47
N ILE A 99 -4.02 -8.79 2.15
CA ILE A 99 -3.03 -9.31 1.20
C ILE A 99 -1.89 -9.89 2.04
N ASP A 100 -1.82 -11.21 2.13
CA ASP A 100 -0.80 -11.94 2.87
C ASP A 100 0.09 -12.69 1.90
N GLY A 101 1.36 -12.29 1.81
CA GLY A 101 2.29 -12.88 0.87
C GLY A 101 2.92 -14.20 1.31
N SER A 102 2.58 -14.74 2.48
CA SER A 102 3.22 -15.94 3.00
C SER A 102 2.65 -17.24 2.41
N LEU A 103 3.50 -18.21 2.08
CA LEU A 103 3.10 -19.63 1.97
C LEU A 103 3.22 -20.35 3.32
N THR A 104 4.19 -19.91 4.14
CA THR A 104 4.42 -20.37 5.51
C THR A 104 4.49 -19.16 6.42
N ALA A 105 3.94 -19.22 7.64
CA ALA A 105 3.82 -18.04 8.50
C ALA A 105 5.10 -17.17 8.55
N GLY A 106 4.99 -15.90 8.13
CA GLY A 106 6.08 -14.92 8.15
C GLY A 106 7.01 -14.90 6.92
N THR A 107 6.91 -15.85 5.99
CA THR A 107 7.69 -15.85 4.74
C THR A 107 7.15 -14.85 3.73
N ARG A 108 7.99 -14.40 2.78
CA ARG A 108 7.60 -13.44 1.73
C ARG A 108 7.57 -14.09 0.34
N ASP A 109 6.47 -14.75 0.01
CA ASP A 109 6.32 -15.57 -1.21
C ASP A 109 5.41 -14.96 -2.28
N LEU A 110 4.82 -13.79 -2.03
CA LEU A 110 4.08 -13.03 -3.02
C LEU A 110 4.84 -11.76 -3.39
N THR A 111 5.24 -11.66 -4.66
CA THR A 111 5.76 -10.43 -5.24
C THR A 111 4.66 -9.66 -5.94
N ILE A 112 4.54 -8.37 -5.66
CA ILE A 112 3.61 -7.45 -6.32
C ILE A 112 4.47 -6.37 -6.99
N ARG A 113 4.43 -6.32 -8.32
CA ARG A 113 5.37 -5.52 -9.12
C ARG A 113 4.69 -4.67 -10.18
N ASN A 114 4.81 -3.36 -10.08
CA ASN A 114 4.48 -2.46 -11.19
C ASN A 114 5.76 -2.00 -11.88
N THR A 115 5.79 -2.12 -13.21
CA THR A 115 6.94 -1.77 -14.04
C THR A 115 6.79 -0.49 -14.83
N ALA A 116 5.69 0.24 -14.60
CA ALA A 116 5.45 1.51 -15.24
C ALA A 116 6.55 2.53 -14.98
N THR A 117 6.80 3.35 -16.00
CA THR A 117 7.85 4.38 -16.01
C THR A 117 7.28 5.80 -16.21
N SER A 118 5.96 5.91 -16.34
CA SER A 118 5.22 7.16 -16.52
C SER A 118 3.82 7.08 -15.91
N GLY A 119 3.15 8.22 -15.74
CA GLY A 119 1.75 8.28 -15.29
C GLY A 119 1.53 8.22 -13.78
N THR A 120 2.50 8.68 -12.98
CA THR A 120 2.47 8.62 -11.50
C THR A 120 2.02 7.25 -10.99
N PRO A 121 2.74 6.16 -11.31
CA PRO A 121 2.26 4.81 -11.03
C PRO A 121 2.45 4.42 -9.55
N GLN A 122 1.59 3.53 -9.06
CA GLN A 122 1.71 2.90 -7.75
C GLN A 122 1.69 1.38 -7.86
N ILE A 123 2.06 0.69 -6.80
CA ILE A 123 1.90 -0.77 -6.75
C ILE A 123 0.57 -1.09 -6.07
N ILE A 124 0.38 -0.62 -4.84
CA ILE A 124 -0.86 -0.76 -4.08
C ILE A 124 -1.38 0.63 -3.71
N TRP A 125 -2.63 0.91 -4.07
CA TRP A 125 -3.32 2.14 -3.71
C TRP A 125 -4.52 1.83 -2.82
N VAL A 126 -4.41 2.17 -1.54
CA VAL A 126 -5.49 2.19 -0.55
C VAL A 126 -6.16 3.55 -0.63
N ALA A 127 -7.39 3.60 -1.10
CA ALA A 127 -8.03 4.86 -1.46
C ALA A 127 -9.34 5.05 -0.72
N SER A 128 -9.63 6.28 -0.32
CA SER A 128 -11.00 6.67 0.07
C SER A 128 -11.84 6.86 -1.19
N VAL A 129 -13.06 6.34 -1.20
CA VAL A 129 -13.95 6.48 -2.37
C VAL A 129 -14.76 7.78 -2.33
N SER A 130 -14.97 8.35 -1.14
CA SER A 130 -15.65 9.62 -0.95
C SER A 130 -15.33 10.25 0.40
N ALA A 131 -15.83 11.46 0.64
CA ALA A 131 -15.68 12.17 1.92
C ALA A 131 -16.27 11.43 3.13
N SER A 132 -17.19 10.49 2.89
CA SER A 132 -17.86 9.70 3.93
C SER A 132 -17.43 8.24 3.96
N ASN A 133 -16.52 7.82 3.07
CA ASN A 133 -16.13 6.42 2.93
C ASN A 133 -14.64 6.30 2.58
N GLY A 134 -13.84 6.00 3.60
CA GLY A 134 -12.42 5.64 3.47
C GLY A 134 -12.20 4.13 3.53
N ALA A 135 -11.06 3.66 3.05
CA ALA A 135 -10.70 2.25 3.13
C ALA A 135 -10.24 1.89 4.56
N THR A 136 -10.89 0.88 5.16
CA THR A 136 -10.71 0.55 6.58
C THR A 136 -10.33 -0.92 6.80
N GLY A 137 -9.41 -1.19 7.71
CA GLY A 137 -9.02 -2.57 8.05
C GLY A 137 -8.31 -3.29 6.90
N ILE A 138 -7.57 -2.56 6.07
CA ILE A 138 -6.70 -3.13 5.04
C ILE A 138 -5.43 -3.64 5.69
N THR A 139 -5.06 -4.88 5.40
CA THR A 139 -3.77 -5.43 5.81
C THR A 139 -2.96 -5.84 4.60
N VAL A 140 -1.76 -5.30 4.45
CA VAL A 140 -0.75 -5.78 3.50
C VAL A 140 0.44 -6.29 4.30
N MET A 141 0.62 -7.60 4.30
CA MET A 141 1.69 -8.23 5.06
C MET A 141 2.46 -9.28 4.30
N ASN A 142 3.70 -9.52 4.73
CA ASN A 142 4.53 -10.62 4.25
C ASN A 142 4.74 -10.58 2.71
N CYS A 143 4.70 -9.42 2.07
CA CYS A 143 4.85 -9.29 0.62
C CYS A 143 6.24 -8.79 0.23
N ILE A 144 6.65 -9.09 -1.01
CA ILE A 144 7.69 -8.34 -1.73
C ILE A 144 6.97 -7.33 -2.62
N ILE A 145 7.17 -6.04 -2.38
CA ILE A 145 6.49 -4.94 -3.08
C ILE A 145 7.56 -4.12 -3.78
N GLU A 146 7.63 -4.21 -5.10
CA GLU A 146 8.76 -3.64 -5.84
C GLU A 146 8.38 -2.94 -7.14
N GLY A 147 8.99 -1.78 -7.33
CA GLY A 147 8.88 -1.02 -8.56
C GLY A 147 9.97 -1.38 -9.56
N THR A 148 10.22 -0.44 -10.48
CA THR A 148 11.31 -0.54 -11.46
C THR A 148 12.44 0.39 -11.08
N ALA A 149 13.67 -0.12 -11.10
CA ALA A 149 14.87 0.69 -10.95
C ALA A 149 15.13 1.58 -12.20
N PRO A 150 15.71 2.79 -12.03
CA PRO A 150 15.95 3.49 -10.76
C PRO A 150 14.65 3.88 -10.06
N ALA A 151 14.71 3.99 -8.72
CA ALA A 151 13.56 4.12 -7.83
C ALA A 151 12.65 5.35 -8.05
N ASN A 152 13.04 6.30 -8.92
CA ASN A 152 12.26 7.50 -9.20
C ASN A 152 11.06 7.28 -10.15
N ARG A 153 10.84 6.05 -10.64
CA ARG A 153 9.82 5.72 -11.65
C ARG A 153 8.44 5.40 -11.08
N ILE A 154 8.39 4.77 -9.90
CA ILE A 154 7.16 4.47 -9.19
C ILE A 154 6.90 5.55 -8.16
N HIS A 155 5.75 6.23 -8.22
CA HIS A 155 5.39 7.26 -7.24
C HIS A 155 5.38 6.69 -5.84
N ALA A 156 4.64 5.61 -5.61
CA ALA A 156 4.60 4.98 -4.30
C ALA A 156 4.43 3.47 -4.41
N ALA A 157 5.13 2.71 -3.56
CA ALA A 157 4.90 1.28 -3.45
C ALA A 157 3.54 1.02 -2.79
N ILE A 158 3.32 1.59 -1.60
CA ILE A 158 2.00 1.65 -0.96
C ILE A 158 1.60 3.13 -0.84
N MET A 159 0.42 3.46 -1.34
CA MET A 159 -0.16 4.79 -1.23
C MET A 159 -1.53 4.71 -0.57
N GLN A 160 -1.72 5.47 0.50
CA GLN A 160 -2.99 5.66 1.18
C GLN A 160 -3.43 7.11 0.96
N SER A 161 -4.50 7.34 0.18
CA SER A 161 -4.83 8.69 -0.30
C SER A 161 -6.30 8.85 -0.75
N SER A 162 -6.64 9.91 -1.51
CA SER A 162 -7.93 10.04 -2.22
C SER A 162 -8.12 8.92 -3.24
N GLY A 163 -9.36 8.65 -3.65
CA GLY A 163 -9.72 7.73 -4.74
C GLY A 163 -9.88 8.37 -6.10
N THR A 164 -9.86 9.70 -6.21
CA THR A 164 -9.98 10.40 -7.49
C THR A 164 -8.61 10.73 -8.08
N THR A 165 -7.70 11.29 -7.28
CA THR A 165 -6.37 11.73 -7.75
C THR A 165 -5.26 11.15 -6.89
N ALA A 166 -4.34 10.42 -7.53
CA ALA A 166 -3.19 9.84 -6.86
C ALA A 166 -2.32 10.92 -6.19
N GLY A 167 -1.97 10.72 -4.93
CA GLY A 167 -1.13 11.64 -4.15
C GLY A 167 -1.87 12.81 -3.50
N ASN A 168 -3.14 13.04 -3.82
CA ASN A 168 -3.96 14.01 -3.09
C ASN A 168 -4.37 13.45 -1.72
N ALA A 169 -4.61 14.34 -0.75
CA ALA A 169 -5.20 13.96 0.53
C ALA A 169 -6.47 13.14 0.34
N ALA A 170 -6.69 12.17 1.23
CA ALA A 170 -7.90 11.36 1.26
C ALA A 170 -9.16 12.25 1.33
N GLU A 171 -10.27 11.76 0.80
CA GLU A 171 -11.54 12.47 0.90
C GLU A 171 -12.19 12.16 2.25
N GLY A 172 -12.13 10.90 2.67
CA GLY A 172 -12.51 10.42 4.00
C GLY A 172 -11.37 9.62 4.65
N PRO A 173 -11.37 9.47 5.99
CA PRO A 173 -10.30 8.79 6.72
C PRO A 173 -10.09 7.34 6.27
N ASN A 174 -8.89 7.02 5.79
CA ASN A 174 -8.45 5.65 5.62
C ASN A 174 -7.86 5.17 6.95
N SER A 175 -8.52 4.22 7.60
CA SER A 175 -8.30 3.95 9.03
C SER A 175 -7.99 2.49 9.31
N THR A 176 -7.32 2.23 10.44
CA THR A 176 -7.00 0.89 10.96
C THR A 176 -6.28 0.00 9.94
N ASN A 177 -5.51 0.60 9.02
CA ASN A 177 -4.75 -0.13 8.01
C ASN A 177 -3.38 -0.55 8.54
N LEU A 178 -2.96 -1.76 8.19
CA LEU A 178 -1.73 -2.39 8.64
C LEU A 178 -0.81 -2.74 7.46
N TYR A 179 0.40 -2.20 7.48
CA TYR A 179 1.46 -2.53 6.53
C TYR A 179 2.61 -3.19 7.29
N ALA A 180 2.66 -4.53 7.28
CA ALA A 180 3.51 -5.30 8.19
C ALA A 180 4.44 -6.32 7.52
N ASN A 181 5.71 -6.40 7.95
CA ASN A 181 6.64 -7.43 7.47
C ASN A 181 6.79 -7.50 5.94
N ASN A 182 6.71 -6.38 5.24
CA ASN A 182 6.93 -6.33 3.80
C ASN A 182 8.40 -6.03 3.47
N GLN A 183 8.85 -6.50 2.31
CA GLN A 183 10.05 -6.00 1.65
C GLN A 183 9.62 -4.95 0.62
N ILE A 184 10.07 -3.71 0.74
CA ILE A 184 9.63 -2.61 -0.13
C ILE A 184 10.84 -1.95 -0.79
N ARG A 185 10.82 -1.84 -2.12
CA ARG A 185 11.93 -1.21 -2.88
C ARG A 185 11.53 -0.60 -4.22
N PHE A 186 12.39 0.27 -4.73
CA PHE A 186 12.28 0.89 -6.06
C PHE A 186 11.04 1.76 -6.28
N ALA A 187 10.79 2.68 -5.35
CA ALA A 187 9.76 3.71 -5.47
C ALA A 187 10.24 5.06 -4.91
N GLN A 188 9.53 6.15 -5.23
CA GLN A 188 9.78 7.46 -4.64
C GLN A 188 9.36 7.46 -3.17
N TYR A 189 8.18 6.90 -2.88
CA TYR A 189 7.70 6.61 -1.54
C TYR A 189 7.57 5.11 -1.31
N ALA A 190 8.06 4.59 -0.17
CA ALA A 190 7.78 3.20 0.18
C ALA A 190 6.33 3.08 0.70
N VAL A 191 5.99 3.91 1.69
CA VAL A 191 4.63 4.08 2.20
C VAL A 191 4.33 5.58 2.30
N ALA A 192 3.29 6.03 1.61
CA ALA A 192 2.79 7.40 1.71
C ALA A 192 1.33 7.40 2.17
N MET A 193 1.05 8.03 3.31
CA MET A 193 -0.30 8.14 3.87
C MET A 193 -0.71 9.61 3.97
N ALA A 194 -1.74 9.98 3.22
CA ALA A 194 -2.28 11.33 3.14
C ALA A 194 -3.72 11.34 3.67
N GLY A 195 -3.90 11.57 4.96
CA GLY A 195 -5.25 11.72 5.53
C GLY A 195 -5.93 13.01 5.07
N PRO A 196 -7.25 13.15 5.30
CA PRO A 196 -8.04 14.18 4.63
C PRO A 196 -7.63 15.63 4.92
N SER A 197 -7.44 15.99 6.18
CA SER A 197 -7.04 17.34 6.57
C SER A 197 -6.48 17.35 8.00
N SER A 198 -6.01 18.50 8.48
CA SER A 198 -5.54 18.63 9.86
C SER A 198 -6.64 18.51 10.92
N THR A 199 -7.92 18.51 10.51
CA THR A 199 -9.09 18.38 11.40
C THR A 199 -9.90 17.11 11.13
N ASN A 200 -9.57 16.37 10.08
CA ASN A 200 -10.18 15.10 9.71
C ASN A 200 -9.03 14.16 9.32
N LEU A 201 -8.55 13.40 10.29
CA LEU A 201 -7.32 12.62 10.21
C LEU A 201 -7.64 11.19 9.78
N ASP A 202 -6.70 10.54 9.11
CA ASP A 202 -6.65 9.07 9.07
C ASP A 202 -6.40 8.53 10.48
N ILE A 203 -7.00 7.40 10.86
CA ILE A 203 -7.04 6.94 12.26
C ILE A 203 -6.33 5.59 12.39
N GLU A 204 -5.43 5.47 13.37
CA GLU A 204 -4.86 4.19 13.88
C GLU A 204 -4.18 3.30 12.82
N ASN A 205 -3.52 3.92 11.84
CA ASN A 205 -2.73 3.18 10.86
C ASN A 205 -1.39 2.72 11.44
N THR A 206 -0.95 1.53 11.05
CA THR A 206 0.29 0.93 11.55
C THR A 206 1.23 0.53 10.40
N ILE A 207 2.48 0.95 10.48
CA ILE A 207 3.58 0.52 9.60
C ILE A 207 4.62 -0.16 10.47
N THR A 208 4.75 -1.50 10.37
CA THR A 208 5.63 -2.23 11.29
C THR A 208 6.45 -3.34 10.66
N ASN A 209 7.66 -3.58 11.20
CA ASN A 209 8.51 -4.70 10.83
C ASN A 209 8.86 -4.78 9.33
N ASN A 210 8.76 -3.67 8.58
CA ASN A 210 9.08 -3.66 7.16
C ASN A 210 10.59 -3.53 6.93
N VAL A 211 11.08 -4.10 5.84
CA VAL A 211 12.41 -3.86 5.30
C VAL A 211 12.27 -2.96 4.08
N ILE A 212 12.74 -1.72 4.18
CA ILE A 212 12.58 -0.67 3.18
C ILE A 212 13.97 -0.29 2.65
N THR A 213 14.18 -0.49 1.35
CA THR A 213 15.47 -0.31 0.67
C THR A 213 15.31 0.40 -0.67
N ASP A 214 16.35 1.08 -1.15
CA ASP A 214 16.40 1.65 -2.51
C ASP A 214 15.19 2.54 -2.85
N ILE A 215 14.98 3.57 -2.02
CA ILE A 215 13.89 4.53 -2.15
C ILE A 215 14.44 5.87 -2.66
N TRP A 216 13.72 6.53 -3.56
CA TRP A 216 14.24 7.77 -4.16
C TRP A 216 13.97 9.02 -3.31
N TYR A 217 12.85 9.11 -2.60
CA TYR A 217 12.49 10.34 -1.89
C TYR A 217 12.28 10.14 -0.39
N ARG A 218 11.19 9.48 0.02
CA ARG A 218 10.88 9.26 1.43
C ARG A 218 10.48 7.83 1.67
N ALA A 219 11.11 7.13 2.61
CA ALA A 219 10.71 5.77 2.91
C ALA A 219 9.28 5.75 3.46
N ILE A 220 9.02 6.45 4.55
CA ILE A 220 7.67 6.60 5.12
C ILE A 220 7.31 8.07 5.17
N TRP A 221 6.16 8.44 4.61
CA TRP A 221 5.55 9.75 4.79
C TRP A 221 4.14 9.59 5.33
N ALA A 222 3.85 10.21 6.47
CA ALA A 222 2.57 10.14 7.15
C ALA A 222 2.07 11.56 7.45
N GLY A 223 1.03 12.00 6.73
CA GLY A 223 0.39 13.30 6.91
C GLY A 223 -1.06 13.16 7.33
N ASN A 224 -1.54 14.05 8.21
CA ASN A 224 -2.94 14.07 8.67
C ASN A 224 -3.35 12.74 9.36
N GLN A 225 -2.69 12.39 10.46
CA GLN A 225 -2.88 11.12 11.17
C GLN A 225 -3.24 11.30 12.65
N PHE A 226 -4.13 10.43 13.15
CA PHE A 226 -4.44 10.23 14.56
C PHE A 226 -3.98 8.81 14.95
N GLY A 227 -3.23 8.65 16.04
CA GLY A 227 -2.88 7.32 16.55
C GLY A 227 -1.96 6.50 15.64
N VAL A 228 -1.21 7.13 14.73
CA VAL A 228 -0.32 6.39 13.81
C VAL A 228 0.82 5.70 14.56
N LEU A 229 1.06 4.42 14.26
CA LEU A 229 2.19 3.66 14.79
C LEU A 229 3.20 3.35 13.68
N ILE A 230 4.42 3.82 13.82
CA ILE A 230 5.53 3.49 12.91
C ILE A 230 6.61 2.80 13.73
N SER A 231 6.70 1.47 13.67
CA SER A 231 7.56 0.73 14.58
C SER A 231 8.38 -0.39 13.95
N GLN A 232 9.56 -0.67 14.49
CA GLN A 232 10.36 -1.85 14.11
C GLN A 232 10.71 -1.95 12.62
N ASN A 233 10.64 -0.86 11.86
CA ASN A 233 11.02 -0.88 10.45
C ASN A 233 12.54 -0.76 10.31
N THR A 234 13.10 -1.50 9.36
CA THR A 234 14.50 -1.34 8.92
C THR A 234 14.50 -0.54 7.62
N ILE A 235 15.04 0.67 7.66
CA ILE A 235 15.06 1.61 6.55
C ILE A 235 16.51 1.91 6.16
N THR A 236 16.87 1.67 4.91
CA THR A 236 18.20 2.00 4.40
C THR A 236 18.18 2.35 2.91
N GLY A 237 19.18 3.09 2.43
CA GLY A 237 19.32 3.39 1.00
C GLY A 237 18.23 4.32 0.45
N VAL A 238 17.79 5.31 1.25
CA VAL A 238 16.93 6.39 0.74
C VAL A 238 17.83 7.44 0.09
N THR A 239 17.76 7.58 -1.24
CA THR A 239 18.66 8.46 -2.01
C THR A 239 17.91 9.35 -2.99
N GLY A 240 17.87 10.65 -2.71
CA GLY A 240 17.40 11.69 -3.63
C GLY A 240 18.53 12.35 -4.42
N VAL A 241 18.17 13.05 -5.49
CA VAL A 241 19.08 13.94 -6.25
C VAL A 241 18.60 15.38 -6.14
N SER A 242 19.54 16.33 -6.06
CA SER A 242 19.23 17.77 -6.04
C SER A 242 18.63 18.24 -7.37
N GLY A 243 17.73 19.22 -7.28
CA GLY A 243 17.00 19.79 -8.42
C GLY A 243 15.77 20.63 -8.03
N SER A 244 15.29 20.51 -6.79
CA SER A 244 14.25 21.36 -6.20
C SER A 244 14.68 21.84 -4.83
N SER A 245 14.54 23.12 -4.52
CA SER A 245 14.88 23.75 -3.23
C SER A 245 13.97 23.32 -2.06
N THR A 246 13.22 22.23 -2.22
CA THR A 246 12.12 21.78 -1.33
C THR A 246 12.15 20.28 -1.02
N GLN A 247 13.16 19.53 -1.49
CA GLN A 247 13.17 18.07 -1.40
C GLN A 247 14.21 17.57 -0.39
N GLN A 248 13.72 17.01 0.72
CA GLN A 248 14.52 16.31 1.74
C GLN A 248 14.41 14.80 1.50
N SER A 249 15.54 14.08 1.47
CA SER A 249 15.52 12.62 1.51
C SER A 249 15.29 12.19 2.94
N VAL A 250 14.19 11.46 3.21
CA VAL A 250 13.78 11.18 4.59
C VAL A 250 13.52 9.69 4.82
N GLY A 251 14.02 9.16 5.93
CA GLY A 251 13.61 7.84 6.43
C GLY A 251 12.13 7.83 6.81
N ILE A 252 11.78 8.53 7.90
CA ILE A 252 10.40 8.68 8.37
C ILE A 252 10.05 10.17 8.44
N GLN A 253 9.05 10.61 7.68
CA GLN A 253 8.47 11.93 7.84
C GLN A 253 7.06 11.83 8.39
N VAL A 254 6.81 12.60 9.44
CA VAL A 254 5.47 12.83 9.99
C VAL A 254 5.13 14.31 9.81
N ALA A 255 4.02 14.64 9.16
CA ALA A 255 3.72 15.99 8.70
C ALA A 255 2.25 16.41 8.85
N ASN A 256 1.98 17.72 8.70
CA ASN A 256 0.64 18.31 8.75
C ASN A 256 -0.06 18.03 10.10
N GLY A 257 -1.38 17.76 10.11
CA GLY A 257 -2.09 17.44 11.34
C GLY A 257 -1.66 16.10 11.90
N ILE A 258 -1.15 16.07 13.13
CA ILE A 258 -0.78 14.83 13.82
C ILE A 258 -1.26 14.89 15.25
N THR A 259 -1.86 13.80 15.71
CA THR A 259 -2.36 13.63 17.08
C THR A 259 -2.06 12.20 17.55
N ASP A 260 -1.51 12.03 18.76
CA ASP A 260 -1.32 10.75 19.46
C ASP A 260 -0.50 9.68 18.68
N GLY A 261 0.44 10.09 17.83
CA GLY A 261 1.30 9.16 17.09
C GLY A 261 2.46 8.58 17.92
N LEU A 262 2.98 7.43 17.50
CA LEU A 262 4.16 6.79 18.07
C LEU A 262 5.11 6.32 16.96
N ILE A 263 6.36 6.79 17.03
CA ILE A 263 7.48 6.25 16.24
C ILE A 263 8.40 5.52 17.22
N GLU A 264 8.54 4.21 17.09
CA GLU A 264 9.41 3.47 18.02
C GLU A 264 10.26 2.37 17.39
N LYS A 265 11.49 2.15 17.90
CA LYS A 265 12.31 0.96 17.58
C LYS A 265 12.62 0.79 16.07
N ASN A 266 12.62 1.86 15.29
CA ASN A 266 13.00 1.80 13.88
C ASN A 266 14.53 1.86 13.74
N THR A 267 15.09 1.07 12.82
CA THR A 267 16.50 1.15 12.45
C THR A 267 16.63 1.90 11.13
N ILE A 268 17.26 3.08 11.14
CA ILE A 268 17.36 3.95 9.97
C ILE A 268 18.84 4.23 9.67
N SER A 269 19.26 4.00 8.43
CA SER A 269 20.65 4.20 7.99
C SER A 269 20.73 4.65 6.52
N ASN A 270 21.90 5.12 6.08
CA ASN A 270 22.18 5.43 4.67
C ASN A 270 21.11 6.31 3.98
N ILE A 271 20.64 7.33 4.69
CA ILE A 271 19.81 8.39 4.11
C ILE A 271 20.75 9.40 3.47
N LYS A 272 20.55 9.67 2.17
CA LYS A 272 21.47 10.49 1.38
C LYS A 272 20.71 11.42 0.45
N ILE A 273 21.20 12.64 0.33
CA ILE A 273 20.90 13.54 -0.77
C ILE A 273 22.21 14.18 -1.27
N SER A 274 22.40 14.28 -2.58
CA SER A 274 23.60 14.90 -3.15
C SER A 274 23.32 16.34 -3.59
N GLY A 275 24.14 17.30 -3.16
CA GLY A 275 24.07 18.69 -3.62
C GLY A 275 22.97 19.55 -2.96
N PHE A 276 22.42 19.09 -1.83
CA PHE A 276 21.42 19.83 -1.03
C PHE A 276 21.54 19.44 0.45
N TRP A 277 20.98 20.26 1.36
CA TRP A 277 20.91 19.97 2.80
C TRP A 277 19.59 19.27 3.16
N GLY A 278 19.56 18.46 4.22
CA GLY A 278 18.30 17.83 4.69
C GLY A 278 18.11 16.38 4.25
N ALA A 279 19.15 15.56 4.44
CA ALA A 279 18.97 14.12 4.56
C ALA A 279 18.64 13.81 6.02
N ASP A 280 17.41 13.38 6.30
CA ASP A 280 16.89 13.22 7.66
C ASP A 280 16.53 11.76 7.94
N GLY A 281 16.99 11.22 9.07
CA GLY A 281 16.52 9.90 9.53
C GLY A 281 15.03 9.94 9.86
N ILE A 282 14.66 10.87 10.74
CA ILE A 282 13.29 11.18 11.12
C ILE A 282 13.09 12.69 11.00
N LEU A 283 12.04 13.11 10.28
CA LEU A 283 11.64 14.50 10.14
C LEU A 283 10.24 14.71 10.74
N LEU A 284 10.17 15.50 11.80
CA LEU A 284 8.92 15.89 12.46
C LEU A 284 8.51 17.27 11.94
N ASN A 285 7.49 17.33 11.10
CA ASN A 285 7.05 18.54 10.40
C ASN A 285 5.52 18.73 10.54
N SER A 286 5.02 18.58 11.76
CA SER A 286 3.61 18.78 12.05
C SER A 286 3.26 20.27 12.11
N THR A 287 2.06 20.61 11.66
CA THR A 287 1.47 21.94 11.81
C THR A 287 0.58 22.06 13.05
N SER A 288 0.38 20.97 13.80
CA SER A 288 -0.40 20.97 15.05
C SER A 288 0.44 21.51 16.21
N ALA A 289 -0.12 22.41 17.02
CA ALA A 289 0.57 22.98 18.18
C ALA A 289 0.81 21.96 19.32
N ASN A 290 -0.08 20.97 19.47
CA ASN A 290 0.01 19.90 20.46
C ASN A 290 -0.25 18.56 19.76
N THR A 291 0.81 17.84 19.40
CA THR A 291 0.69 16.59 18.64
C THR A 291 0.56 15.35 19.51
N ASN A 292 1.06 15.40 20.76
CA ASN A 292 1.32 14.21 21.58
C ASN A 292 2.05 13.08 20.81
N LEU A 293 2.83 13.45 19.80
CA LEU A 293 3.66 12.51 19.04
C LEU A 293 4.86 12.10 19.89
N SER A 294 5.03 10.80 20.11
CA SER A 294 6.17 10.25 20.83
C SER A 294 7.17 9.59 19.88
N VAL A 295 8.47 9.76 20.16
CA VAL A 295 9.57 9.12 19.42
C VAL A 295 10.47 8.42 20.43
N GLN A 296 10.62 7.08 20.32
CA GLN A 296 11.31 6.23 21.31
C GLN A 296 12.22 5.15 20.71
#